data_AF-A0A945K4H5-F1
#
_entry.id   AF-A0A945K4H5-F1
#
_cell.length_a   1.000
_cell.length_b   1.000
_cell.length_c   1.000
_cell.angle_alpha   90.00
_cell.angle_beta   90.00
_cell.angle_gamma   90.00
#
_symmetry.space_group_name_H-M   'P 1'
#
loop_
_entity.id
_entity.type
_entity.pdbx_description
1 polymer ?
#
loop_
_entity_poly.entity_id
_entity_poly.type
_entity_poly.pdbx_seq_one_letter_code
_entity_poly.pdbx_strand_id
1 'polypeptide(L)'
;MKKIFLFTLTLTVCQFGFTQENTIKLKSGQLNIVSNKQIDRADNMKYYFMAFSAIPSIEERDQIANLGVTFLEYIPNKTYVVNLDKKCALSALNKYGVIALIPIEGKHKLDPKIQNNNFPRWAVNDGKLSIKVLLYKDANISIMQEVFRNKG
;
A
#
# COMPACT_ATOMS: atom_id res chain seq x y z
N MET A 1 44.95 -2.39 -52.65
CA MET A 1 43.86 -3.39 -52.54
C MET A 1 43.88 -4.00 -51.14
N LYS A 2 42.76 -3.93 -50.41
CA LYS A 2 42.37 -4.73 -49.22
C LYS A 2 43.39 -4.70 -48.05
N LYS A 3 43.08 -4.26 -46.83
CA LYS A 3 41.90 -4.59 -46.01
C LYS A 3 41.73 -3.50 -44.94
N ILE A 4 40.77 -2.61 -45.14
CA ILE A 4 40.16 -1.83 -44.05
C ILE A 4 39.11 -2.76 -43.44
N PHE A 5 39.41 -3.30 -42.26
CA PHE A 5 38.41 -4.00 -41.45
C PHE A 5 38.81 -3.89 -39.97
N LEU A 6 38.87 -2.66 -39.48
CA LEU A 6 38.86 -2.38 -38.05
C LEU A 6 37.84 -1.25 -37.85
N PHE A 7 37.08 -1.33 -36.77
CA PHE A 7 36.00 -0.42 -36.37
C PHE A 7 34.66 -0.58 -37.10
N THR A 8 33.82 -1.47 -36.57
CA THR A 8 32.39 -1.21 -36.31
C THR A 8 31.83 -2.34 -35.44
N LEU A 9 32.18 -2.33 -34.15
CA LEU A 9 31.41 -3.02 -33.12
C LEU A 9 31.04 -1.98 -32.05
N THR A 10 30.37 -0.93 -32.49
CA THR A 10 29.81 0.09 -31.62
C THR A 10 28.55 -0.46 -30.96
N LEU A 11 28.73 -0.92 -29.73
CA LEU A 11 27.96 -0.41 -28.59
C LEU A 11 26.43 -0.49 -28.69
N THR A 12 25.86 -1.67 -28.93
CA THR A 12 24.55 -2.00 -28.36
C THR A 12 24.74 -2.40 -26.89
N VAL A 13 25.10 -1.43 -26.06
CA VAL A 13 24.82 -1.54 -24.62
C VAL A 13 23.31 -1.45 -24.54
N CYS A 14 22.67 -2.63 -24.45
CA CYS A 14 21.29 -2.73 -24.02
C CYS A 14 21.17 -1.87 -22.75
N GLN A 15 20.52 -0.72 -22.89
CA GLN A 15 19.94 0.00 -21.77
C GLN A 15 18.87 -0.93 -21.22
N PHE A 16 19.27 -1.94 -20.43
CA PHE A 16 18.38 -2.61 -19.51
C PHE A 16 18.00 -1.56 -18.47
N GLY A 17 17.08 -0.68 -18.85
CA GLY A 17 16.33 0.08 -17.89
C GLY A 17 15.55 -0.93 -17.08
N PHE A 18 16.08 -1.33 -15.92
CA PHE A 18 15.29 -1.99 -14.91
C PHE A 18 14.18 -1.02 -14.54
N THR A 19 12.99 -1.24 -15.10
CA THR A 19 11.81 -0.53 -14.64
C THR A 19 11.55 -0.95 -13.20
N GLN A 20 11.47 0.00 -12.27
CA GLN A 20 11.14 -0.33 -10.89
C GLN A 20 9.70 -0.86 -10.87
N GLU A 21 9.50 -2.08 -10.39
CA GLU A 21 8.17 -2.67 -10.19
C GLU A 21 7.44 -1.85 -9.11
N ASN A 22 6.68 -0.85 -9.55
CA ASN A 22 5.93 0.07 -8.69
C ASN A 22 4.55 -0.51 -8.36
N THR A 23 4.51 -1.73 -7.84
CA THR A 23 3.24 -2.45 -7.61
C THR A 23 3.13 -2.90 -6.17
N ILE A 24 2.10 -2.50 -5.44
CA ILE A 24 1.79 -3.02 -4.11
C ILE A 24 1.10 -4.37 -4.28
N LYS A 25 1.68 -5.43 -3.70
CA LYS A 25 1.11 -6.78 -3.69
C LYS A 25 0.30 -6.97 -2.41
N LEU A 26 -1.01 -7.08 -2.55
CA LEU A 26 -1.97 -7.33 -1.47
C LEU A 26 -2.58 -8.72 -1.64
N LYS A 27 -3.18 -9.26 -0.56
CA LYS A 27 -3.99 -10.48 -0.68
C LYS A 27 -5.16 -10.31 -1.65
N SER A 28 -5.75 -9.11 -1.67
CA SER A 28 -6.87 -8.72 -2.54
C SER A 28 -6.48 -8.43 -3.99
N GLY A 29 -5.19 -8.51 -4.34
CA GLY A 29 -4.70 -8.28 -5.70
C GLY A 29 -3.48 -7.37 -5.75
N GLN A 30 -3.23 -6.80 -6.93
CA GLN A 30 -2.09 -5.92 -7.17
C GLN A 30 -2.56 -4.50 -7.46
N LEU A 31 -1.82 -3.51 -6.95
CA LEU A 31 -2.12 -2.11 -7.12
C LEU A 31 -0.89 -1.36 -7.67
N ASN A 32 -1.04 -0.75 -8.84
CA ASN A 32 0.02 0.05 -9.44
C ASN A 32 0.14 1.41 -8.75
N ILE A 33 1.35 1.77 -8.36
CA ILE A 33 1.70 3.06 -7.80
C ILE A 33 1.93 4.02 -8.98
N VAL A 34 1.05 4.99 -9.12
CA VAL A 34 1.19 6.07 -10.11
C VAL A 34 1.83 7.27 -9.42
N SER A 35 3.15 7.42 -9.57
CA SER A 35 3.97 8.43 -8.87
C SER A 35 3.67 9.89 -9.28
N ASN A 36 2.82 10.13 -10.27
CA ASN A 36 2.53 11.47 -10.81
C ASN A 36 1.18 12.04 -10.35
N LYS A 37 0.55 11.42 -9.35
CA LYS A 37 -0.68 11.96 -8.75
C LYS A 37 -0.29 12.83 -7.56
N GLN A 38 -0.82 14.05 -7.48
CA GLN A 38 -0.67 14.88 -6.28
C GLN A 38 -1.11 14.08 -5.06
N ILE A 39 -0.34 14.22 -3.96
CA ILE A 39 -0.66 13.58 -2.70
C ILE A 39 -1.92 14.27 -2.16
N ASP A 40 -3.06 13.66 -2.46
CA ASP A 40 -4.37 14.20 -2.08
C ASP A 40 -5.04 13.32 -1.02
N ARG A 41 -5.81 13.98 -0.16
CA ARG A 41 -6.69 13.29 0.78
C ARG A 41 -7.94 12.85 0.05
N ALA A 42 -8.35 11.61 0.28
CA ALA A 42 -9.69 11.17 -0.07
C ALA A 42 -10.65 11.48 1.08
N ASP A 43 -11.83 11.98 0.75
CA ASP A 43 -12.86 12.28 1.74
C ASP A 43 -13.21 11.03 2.56
N ASN A 44 -13.39 11.21 3.86
CA ASN A 44 -13.71 10.16 4.84
C ASN A 44 -12.71 8.99 4.93
N MET A 45 -11.54 9.08 4.30
CA MET A 45 -10.49 8.07 4.41
C MET A 45 -9.47 8.45 5.47
N LYS A 46 -9.25 7.56 6.43
CA LYS A 46 -8.20 7.68 7.47
C LYS A 46 -6.96 6.84 7.17
N TYR A 47 -7.14 5.70 6.52
CA TYR A 47 -6.09 4.72 6.27
C TYR A 47 -5.59 4.81 4.83
N TYR A 48 -4.27 4.84 4.67
CA TYR A 48 -3.61 4.98 3.38
C TYR A 48 -2.44 4.01 3.26
N PHE A 49 -2.17 3.57 2.04
CA PHE A 49 -0.86 3.07 1.65
C PHE A 49 0.02 4.27 1.33
N MET A 50 1.08 4.45 2.12
CA MET A 50 2.09 5.50 1.94
C MET A 50 3.36 4.86 1.38
N ALA A 51 3.63 5.11 0.10
CA ALA A 51 4.78 4.56 -0.61
C ALA A 51 5.93 5.56 -0.61
N PHE A 52 7.15 5.05 -0.45
CA PHE A 52 8.37 5.84 -0.39
C PHE A 52 9.35 5.50 -1.52
N SER A 53 10.14 6.49 -1.94
CA SER A 53 11.25 6.28 -2.88
C SER A 53 12.34 5.37 -2.31
N ALA A 54 12.61 5.48 -1.01
CA ALA A 54 13.49 4.62 -0.21
C ALA A 54 12.82 4.30 1.13
N ILE A 55 13.20 3.21 1.81
CA ILE A 55 12.65 2.92 3.15
C ILE A 55 13.12 4.03 4.11
N PRO A 56 12.20 4.77 4.76
CA PRO A 56 12.59 5.82 5.69
C PRO A 56 13.29 5.23 6.92
N SER A 57 14.25 5.97 7.48
CA SER A 57 14.93 5.62 8.72
C SER A 57 13.99 5.66 9.93
N ILE A 58 14.46 5.18 11.09
CA ILE A 58 13.67 5.26 12.33
C ILE A 58 13.40 6.73 12.67
N GLU A 59 14.42 7.57 12.60
CA GLU A 59 14.36 9.00 12.90
C GLU A 59 13.43 9.74 11.92
N GLU A 60 13.49 9.41 10.63
CA GLU A 60 12.56 9.96 9.64
C GLU A 60 11.11 9.57 9.93
N ARG A 61 10.87 8.31 10.32
CA ARG A 61 9.52 7.87 10.71
C ARG A 61 9.01 8.59 11.96
N ASP A 62 9.88 8.87 12.93
CA ASP A 62 9.50 9.63 14.12
C ASP A 62 9.16 11.09 13.77
N GLN A 63 9.92 11.69 12.86
CA GLN A 63 9.61 13.04 12.37
C GLN A 63 8.30 13.07 11.56
N ILE A 64 8.06 12.06 10.71
CA ILE A 64 6.79 11.90 9.98
C ILE A 64 5.64 11.69 10.98
N ALA A 65 5.86 10.95 12.07
CA ALA A 65 4.85 10.73 13.09
C ALA A 65 4.43 12.03 13.79
N ASN A 66 5.39 12.91 14.07
CA ASN A 66 5.13 14.25 14.60
C ASN A 66 4.30 15.14 13.66
N LEU A 67 4.21 14.80 12.37
CA LEU A 67 3.34 15.48 11.41
C LEU A 67 1.89 14.95 11.44
N GLY A 68 1.56 13.98 12.29
CA GLY A 68 0.22 13.39 12.39
C GLY A 68 0.03 12.12 11.56
N VAL A 69 1.10 11.37 11.31
CA VAL A 69 1.05 10.07 10.61
C VAL A 69 1.34 8.95 11.60
N THR A 70 0.41 8.01 11.77
CA THR A 70 0.65 6.81 12.58
C THR A 70 0.98 5.63 11.67
N PHE A 71 2.22 5.14 11.73
CA PHE A 71 2.63 3.91 11.02
C PHE A 71 1.99 2.69 11.67
N LEU A 72 1.28 1.85 10.92
CA LEU A 72 0.57 0.68 11.44
C LEU A 72 1.28 -0.62 11.08
N GLU A 73 1.65 -0.78 9.80
CA GLU A 73 2.22 -2.01 9.27
C GLU A 73 3.12 -1.69 8.08
N TYR A 74 4.22 -2.44 7.93
CA TYR A 74 5.02 -2.42 6.70
C TYR A 74 4.44 -3.42 5.71
N ILE A 75 4.26 -2.99 4.47
CA ILE A 75 3.93 -3.87 3.35
C ILE A 75 5.05 -3.82 2.29
N PRO A 76 5.21 -4.86 1.46
CA PRO A 76 6.28 -4.91 0.47
C PRO A 76 6.33 -3.67 -0.43
N ASN A 77 7.50 -3.44 -1.03
CA ASN A 77 7.78 -2.32 -1.94
C ASN A 77 7.75 -0.95 -1.25
N LYS A 78 8.51 -0.83 -0.15
CA LYS A 78 8.81 0.46 0.52
C LYS A 78 7.54 1.21 0.91
N THR A 79 6.50 0.48 1.30
CA THR A 79 5.17 1.03 1.53
C THR A 79 4.70 0.68 2.93
N TYR A 80 4.03 1.62 3.57
CA TYR A 80 3.46 1.42 4.89
C TYR A 80 1.95 1.64 4.84
N VAL A 81 1.23 0.85 5.63
CA VAL A 81 -0.12 1.20 6.03
C VAL A 81 0.00 2.25 7.12
N VAL A 82 -0.64 3.40 6.91
CA VAL A 82 -0.65 4.51 7.86
C VAL A 82 -2.07 4.96 8.17
N ASN A 83 -2.27 5.46 9.38
CA ASN A 83 -3.42 6.32 9.71
C ASN A 83 -2.96 7.78 9.66
N LEU A 84 -3.72 8.60 8.95
CA LEU A 84 -3.37 9.98 8.64
C LEU A 84 -4.34 10.94 9.33
N ASP A 85 -3.85 11.70 10.31
CA ASP A 85 -4.63 12.77 10.95
C ASP A 85 -5.06 13.80 9.89
N LYS A 86 -6.29 14.31 9.99
CA LYS A 86 -6.82 15.38 9.12
C LYS A 86 -5.96 16.64 9.13
N LYS A 87 -5.23 16.91 10.22
CA LYS A 87 -4.36 18.09 10.38
C LYS A 87 -2.99 17.96 9.70
N CYS A 88 -2.59 16.75 9.28
CA CYS A 88 -1.29 16.54 8.65
C CYS A 88 -1.17 17.33 7.33
N ALA A 89 -0.16 18.18 7.22
CA ALA A 89 0.14 18.91 5.98
C ALA A 89 0.83 17.98 4.98
N LEU A 90 0.10 17.52 3.96
CA LEU A 90 0.60 16.51 3.01
C LEU A 90 1.84 16.96 2.23
N SER A 91 1.94 18.26 1.92
CA SER A 91 3.10 18.84 1.27
C SER A 91 4.39 18.66 2.09
N ALA A 92 4.29 18.61 3.42
CA ALA A 92 5.44 18.39 4.31
C ALA A 92 5.97 16.95 4.24
N LEU A 93 5.21 16.00 3.69
CA LEU A 93 5.62 14.60 3.54
C LEU A 93 6.56 14.40 2.35
N ASN A 94 6.52 15.28 1.35
CA ASN A 94 7.36 15.20 0.16
C ASN A 94 8.85 15.19 0.48
N LYS A 95 9.27 15.94 1.52
CA LYS A 95 10.68 16.02 1.94
C LYS A 95 11.24 14.71 2.49
N TYR A 96 10.37 13.76 2.84
CA TYR A 96 10.74 12.42 3.32
C TYR A 96 10.68 11.36 2.23
N GLY A 97 10.58 11.76 0.95
CA GLY A 97 10.56 10.83 -0.17
C GLY A 97 9.24 10.06 -0.31
N VAL A 98 8.12 10.57 0.21
CA VAL A 98 6.80 10.00 -0.08
C VAL A 98 6.47 10.24 -1.55
N ILE A 99 6.25 9.15 -2.30
CA ILE A 99 5.98 9.18 -3.74
C ILE A 99 4.52 8.92 -4.09
N ALA A 100 3.75 8.33 -3.17
CA ALA A 100 2.33 8.12 -3.35
C ALA A 100 1.61 7.96 -2.02
N LEU A 101 0.36 8.41 -2.01
CA LEU A 101 -0.58 8.19 -0.93
C LEU A 101 -1.89 7.68 -1.53
N ILE A 102 -2.23 6.43 -1.21
CA ILE A 102 -3.32 5.70 -1.86
C ILE A 102 -4.34 5.30 -0.79
N PRO A 103 -5.61 5.76 -0.87
CA PRO A 103 -6.60 5.44 0.14
C PRO A 103 -6.92 3.94 0.18
N ILE A 104 -7.05 3.39 1.40
CA ILE A 104 -7.42 1.99 1.59
C ILE A 104 -8.94 1.82 1.52
N GLU A 105 -9.43 1.61 0.30
CA GLU A 105 -10.82 1.29 0.00
C GLU A 105 -11.25 -0.12 0.50
N GLY A 106 -12.56 -0.36 0.57
CA GLY A 106 -13.12 -1.65 1.00
C GLY A 106 -12.60 -2.84 0.18
N LYS A 107 -12.45 -2.67 -1.14
CA LYS A 107 -11.89 -3.71 -2.03
C LYS A 107 -10.46 -4.09 -1.68
N HIS A 108 -9.69 -3.26 -0.98
CA HIS A 108 -8.33 -3.63 -0.57
C HIS A 108 -8.32 -4.50 0.69
N LYS A 109 -9.41 -4.48 1.47
CA LYS A 109 -9.51 -5.11 2.80
C LYS A 109 -10.14 -6.51 2.78
N LEU A 110 -10.89 -6.83 1.74
CA LEU A 110 -11.60 -8.10 1.62
C LEU A 110 -10.67 -9.22 1.14
N ASP A 111 -10.79 -10.40 1.75
CA ASP A 111 -10.12 -11.60 1.25
C ASP A 111 -10.71 -12.00 -0.11
N PRO A 112 -9.90 -12.49 -1.08
CA PRO A 112 -10.39 -12.92 -2.39
C PRO A 112 -11.54 -13.93 -2.33
N LYS A 113 -11.59 -14.77 -1.28
CA LYS A 113 -12.71 -15.72 -1.08
C LYS A 113 -14.04 -15.00 -0.87
N ILE A 114 -14.01 -13.88 -0.14
CA ILE A 114 -15.20 -13.04 0.09
C ILE A 114 -15.53 -12.23 -1.16
N GLN A 115 -14.53 -11.65 -1.82
CA GLN A 115 -14.74 -10.83 -3.02
C GLN A 115 -15.36 -11.62 -4.18
N ASN A 116 -14.91 -12.87 -4.35
CA ASN A 116 -15.31 -13.72 -5.48
C ASN A 116 -16.46 -14.69 -5.13
N ASN A 117 -17.09 -14.54 -3.96
CA ASN A 117 -18.12 -15.46 -3.45
C ASN A 117 -17.71 -16.95 -3.49
N ASN A 118 -16.42 -17.22 -3.26
CA ASN A 118 -15.85 -18.57 -3.29
C ASN A 118 -15.46 -19.00 -1.88
N PHE A 119 -16.41 -19.63 -1.19
CA PHE A 119 -16.27 -20.03 0.20
C PHE A 119 -15.87 -21.50 0.32
N PRO A 120 -14.86 -21.84 1.13
CA PRO A 120 -14.56 -23.23 1.41
C PRO A 120 -15.68 -23.86 2.22
N ARG A 121 -15.97 -25.16 1.98
CA ARG A 121 -17.10 -25.86 2.61
C ARG A 121 -17.09 -25.78 4.14
N TRP A 122 -15.90 -25.85 4.76
CA TRP A 122 -15.75 -25.78 6.22
C TRP A 122 -16.08 -24.40 6.82
N ALA A 123 -16.16 -23.33 6.00
CA ALA A 123 -16.50 -22.00 6.49
C ALA A 123 -18.03 -21.78 6.57
N VAL A 124 -18.83 -22.66 5.96
CA VAL A 124 -20.28 -22.57 5.96
C VAL A 124 -20.85 -23.58 6.94
N ASN A 125 -21.65 -23.10 7.90
CA ASN A 125 -22.36 -23.94 8.86
C ASN A 125 -23.81 -23.46 8.98
N ASP A 126 -24.79 -24.35 8.78
CA ASP A 126 -26.23 -24.04 8.84
C ASP A 126 -26.64 -22.80 8.03
N GLY A 127 -26.11 -22.68 6.80
CA GLY A 127 -26.38 -21.54 5.92
C GLY A 127 -25.72 -20.22 6.35
N LYS A 128 -24.90 -20.22 7.41
CA LYS A 128 -24.13 -19.06 7.90
C LYS A 128 -22.66 -19.18 7.54
N LEU A 129 -22.04 -18.05 7.18
CA LEU A 129 -20.62 -17.98 6.87
C LEU A 129 -19.82 -17.57 8.10
N SER A 130 -18.81 -18.35 8.45
CA SER A 130 -17.82 -18.00 9.48
C SER A 130 -16.80 -17.03 8.91
N ILE A 131 -16.71 -15.83 9.49
CA ILE A 131 -15.82 -14.74 9.04
C ILE A 131 -14.78 -14.46 10.12
N LYS A 132 -13.51 -14.36 9.70
CA LYS A 132 -12.43 -13.84 10.55
C LYS A 132 -12.18 -12.38 10.18
N VAL A 133 -12.25 -11.49 11.16
CA VAL A 133 -11.93 -10.06 11.01
C VAL A 133 -10.58 -9.80 11.67
N LEU A 134 -9.71 -9.08 10.95
CA LEU A 134 -8.45 -8.56 11.48
C LEU A 134 -8.56 -7.04 11.58
N LEU A 135 -8.07 -6.48 12.68
CA LEU A 135 -8.11 -5.05 12.95
C LEU A 135 -6.69 -4.48 12.93
N TYR A 136 -6.55 -3.24 12.47
CA TYR A 136 -5.30 -2.52 12.62
C TYR A 136 -5.02 -2.20 14.09
N LYS A 137 -3.74 -2.00 14.43
CA LYS A 137 -3.28 -1.81 15.81
C LYS A 137 -3.91 -0.63 16.55
N ASP A 138 -4.42 0.35 15.81
CA ASP A 138 -5.02 1.58 16.32
C ASP A 138 -6.56 1.52 16.38
N ALA A 139 -7.17 0.38 16.02
CA ALA A 139 -8.60 0.19 16.10
C ALA A 139 -9.07 0.03 17.56
N ASN A 140 -10.17 0.69 17.91
CA ASN A 140 -10.80 0.52 19.21
C ASN A 140 -11.59 -0.81 19.25
N ILE A 141 -11.05 -1.80 19.95
CA ILE A 141 -11.62 -3.15 20.04
C ILE A 141 -13.02 -3.13 20.65
N SER A 142 -13.28 -2.34 21.69
CA SER A 142 -14.58 -2.27 22.35
C SER A 142 -15.68 -1.78 21.41
N ILE A 143 -15.40 -0.73 20.64
CA ILE A 143 -16.33 -0.22 19.62
C ILE A 143 -16.58 -1.28 18.54
N MET A 144 -15.52 -1.95 18.07
CA MET A 144 -15.66 -2.99 17.04
C MET A 144 -16.49 -4.18 17.53
N GLN A 145 -16.30 -4.61 18.79
CA GLN A 145 -17.09 -5.69 19.39
C GLN A 145 -18.57 -5.32 19.45
N GLU A 146 -18.90 -4.10 19.84
CA GLU A 146 -20.29 -3.62 19.86
C GLU A 146 -20.91 -3.63 18.46
N VAL A 147 -20.19 -3.13 17.45
CA VAL A 147 -20.64 -3.14 16.05
C VAL A 147 -20.94 -4.56 15.57
N PHE A 148 -20.10 -5.54 15.91
CA PHE A 148 -20.32 -6.93 15.49
C PHE A 148 -21.46 -7.62 16.26
N ARG A 149 -21.66 -7.31 17.54
CA ARG A 149 -22.79 -7.87 18.32
C ARG A 149 -24.15 -7.34 17.86
N ASN A 150 -24.22 -6.09 17.42
CA ASN A 150 -25.47 -5.47 17.01
C ASN A 150 -25.86 -5.79 15.54
N LYS A 151 -24.96 -6.40 14.75
CA LYS A 151 -25.18 -6.67 13.32
C LYS A 151 -25.08 -8.16 12.92
N GLY A 152 -24.71 -9.05 13.84
CA GLY A 152 -24.62 -10.49 13.62
C GLY A 152 -25.83 -11.23 14.17
#